data_AF-A0A9D2NYC2-F1
#
_entry.id   AF-A0A9D2NYC2-F1
#
_cell.length_a   1.000
_cell.length_b   1.000
_cell.length_c   1.000
_cell.angle_alpha   90.00
_cell.angle_beta   90.00
_cell.angle_gamma   90.00
#
_symmetry.space_group_name_H-M   'P 1'
#
loop_
_entity.id
_entity.type
_entity.pdbx_description
1 polymer ?
#
loop_
_entity_poly.entity_id
_entity_poly.type
_entity_poly.pdbx_seq_one_letter_code
_entity_poly.pdbx_strand_id
1 'polypeptide(L)'
;MFMRKTKVICTLGPAVDSEETLRELILAGMNCARFNFSHGTHESHLATLVRLRRVRDELGAPVATMLDTKGPEIRIKSFAGGPVTLVKDQDFTLTTEDVPGDEHQVSVTYENLHNELAPGCRVLVDDGLVELQVQKIEGRRILCTVDNGGVLSNNKSINIPDVHIQLPSLTEKDKEDLKFAVEQDYDFIAASFVRKASDVEDIRACLREYGGESIRIISKIENREGVENLDAIIAASDGIMVARGDLGVEIPAHEVPILQKKMIKATIRQGKPVITATQMLDSMIRNPRPTRAEVSDVANAVFDGTSCVMLSGETASGKYPIEALKTMVDTAVAAEGAIDYWGRFRESALLPGVSSISDAITHSCCLTAMDLGASAILAATKTGYTAKVISRFRPGCPIIAVCQSEKTRRQLAISWGVHPLLTGEVDSTDRLFSMTVDVARKEGVVQPGETVVITAGVPIGKSGTTNLIKAQVV
;
A
#
# COMPACT_ATOMS: atom_id res chain seq x y z
N MET A 1 -26.71 5.24 -7.26
CA MET A 1 -25.44 5.96 -7.54
C MET A 1 -24.32 4.94 -7.46
N PHE A 2 -23.51 4.76 -8.51
CA PHE A 2 -22.42 3.78 -8.47
C PHE A 2 -21.29 4.31 -7.58
N MET A 3 -20.96 3.58 -6.52
CA MET A 3 -19.88 3.93 -5.60
C MET A 3 -18.69 3.00 -5.83
N ARG A 4 -17.56 3.57 -6.23
CA ARG A 4 -16.33 2.82 -6.52
C ARG A 4 -15.83 2.08 -5.27
N LYS A 5 -15.52 0.80 -5.43
CA LYS A 5 -15.10 -0.07 -4.33
C LYS A 5 -13.58 -0.05 -4.11
N THR A 6 -12.80 -0.26 -5.17
CA THR A 6 -11.34 -0.20 -5.19
C THR A 6 -10.89 1.24 -4.96
N LYS A 7 -9.89 1.41 -4.12
CA LYS A 7 -9.38 2.73 -3.73
C LYS A 7 -8.17 3.11 -4.58
N VAL A 8 -7.92 4.41 -4.74
CA VAL A 8 -6.78 4.90 -5.52
C VAL A 8 -5.85 5.71 -4.64
N ILE A 9 -4.57 5.36 -4.68
CA ILE A 9 -3.50 6.05 -3.99
C ILE A 9 -2.69 6.82 -5.05
N CYS A 10 -2.45 8.10 -4.81
CA CYS A 10 -1.62 8.91 -5.70
C CYS A 10 -0.37 9.37 -4.95
N THR A 11 0.79 9.24 -5.58
CA THR A 11 2.03 9.80 -5.06
C THR A 11 2.07 11.29 -5.36
N LEU A 12 2.29 12.10 -4.34
CA LEU A 12 2.47 13.54 -4.48
C LEU A 12 3.91 13.87 -4.87
N GLY A 13 4.06 14.87 -5.72
CA GLY A 13 5.36 15.33 -6.21
C GLY A 13 5.22 16.63 -7.01
N PRO A 14 6.27 17.06 -7.72
CA PRO A 14 6.30 18.34 -8.42
C PRO A 14 5.15 18.57 -9.42
N ALA A 15 4.59 17.52 -10.02
CA ALA A 15 3.48 17.64 -10.98
C ALA A 15 2.13 17.98 -10.31
N VAL A 16 2.01 17.79 -9.00
CA VAL A 16 0.75 17.93 -8.23
C VAL A 16 0.98 18.69 -6.92
N ASP A 17 1.84 19.71 -6.97
CA ASP A 17 2.23 20.53 -5.84
C ASP A 17 1.17 21.60 -5.47
N SER A 18 0.37 22.06 -6.44
CA SER A 18 -0.55 23.19 -6.25
C SER A 18 -1.89 22.79 -5.63
N GLU A 19 -2.57 23.73 -4.98
CA GLU A 19 -3.90 23.48 -4.39
C GLU A 19 -4.96 23.15 -5.44
N GLU A 20 -4.85 23.75 -6.61
CA GLU A 20 -5.74 23.49 -7.75
C GLU A 20 -5.60 22.03 -8.20
N THR A 21 -4.38 21.57 -8.45
CA THR A 21 -4.12 20.18 -8.87
C THR A 21 -4.46 19.18 -7.77
N LEU A 22 -4.19 19.49 -6.49
CA LEU A 22 -4.63 18.67 -5.36
C LEU A 22 -6.15 18.57 -5.29
N ARG A 23 -6.88 19.67 -5.51
CA ARG A 23 -8.35 19.68 -5.55
C ARG A 23 -8.87 18.82 -6.68
N GLU A 24 -8.26 18.92 -7.86
CA GLU A 24 -8.60 18.06 -9.00
C GLU A 24 -8.33 16.59 -8.71
N LEU A 25 -7.21 16.23 -8.08
CA LEU A 25 -6.93 14.84 -7.69
C LEU A 25 -7.99 14.29 -6.73
N ILE A 26 -8.37 15.06 -5.71
CA ILE A 26 -9.38 14.62 -4.73
C ILE A 26 -10.73 14.43 -5.43
N LEU A 27 -11.16 15.38 -6.24
CA LEU A 27 -12.42 15.32 -6.97
C LEU A 27 -12.45 14.22 -8.04
N ALA A 28 -11.31 13.95 -8.69
CA ALA A 28 -11.15 12.84 -9.64
C ALA A 28 -11.09 11.47 -8.96
N GLY A 29 -10.99 11.40 -7.63
CA GLY A 29 -11.17 10.18 -6.86
C GLY A 29 -9.89 9.66 -6.18
N MET A 30 -8.94 10.50 -5.82
CA MET A 30 -7.84 10.12 -4.91
C MET A 30 -8.39 9.80 -3.50
N ASN A 31 -8.02 8.65 -2.93
CA ASN A 31 -8.37 8.28 -1.56
C ASN A 31 -7.23 8.42 -0.57
N CYS A 32 -5.99 8.32 -1.03
CA CYS A 32 -4.81 8.47 -0.20
C CYS A 32 -3.70 9.18 -0.98
N ALA A 33 -3.06 10.13 -0.31
CA ALA A 33 -1.87 10.82 -0.78
C ALA A 33 -0.62 10.13 -0.21
N ARG A 34 0.20 9.57 -1.09
CA ARG A 34 1.50 8.98 -0.75
C ARG A 34 2.59 10.04 -0.84
N PHE A 35 3.43 10.10 0.18
CA PHE A 35 4.63 10.93 0.26
C PHE A 35 5.84 10.00 0.24
N ASN A 36 6.66 10.07 -0.81
CA ASN A 36 7.84 9.22 -0.95
C ASN A 36 9.06 9.86 -0.29
N PHE A 37 9.49 9.34 0.86
CA PHE A 37 10.62 9.89 1.64
C PHE A 37 11.99 9.41 1.17
N SER A 38 12.04 8.61 0.10
CA SER A 38 13.27 8.38 -0.66
C SER A 38 13.79 9.66 -1.33
N HIS A 39 12.93 10.66 -1.49
CA HIS A 39 13.25 11.97 -2.07
C HIS A 39 12.68 13.09 -1.20
N GLY A 40 13.21 14.30 -1.40
CA GLY A 40 12.75 15.49 -0.67
C GLY A 40 13.23 15.56 0.78
N THR A 41 12.89 16.65 1.44
CA THR A 41 13.18 16.92 2.85
C THR A 41 11.88 16.95 3.65
N HIS A 42 11.98 16.84 4.98
CA HIS A 42 10.83 17.03 5.87
C HIS A 42 10.13 18.37 5.64
N GLU A 43 10.90 19.44 5.37
CA GLU A 43 10.36 20.76 5.06
C GLU A 43 9.50 20.75 3.79
N SER A 44 9.99 20.15 2.70
CA SER A 44 9.22 20.05 1.45
C SER A 44 7.96 19.19 1.64
N HIS A 45 8.06 18.07 2.36
CA HIS A 45 6.91 17.20 2.63
C HIS A 45 5.88 17.88 3.52
N LEU A 46 6.31 18.67 4.52
CA LEU A 46 5.43 19.46 5.36
C LEU A 46 4.66 20.51 4.55
N ALA A 47 5.33 21.22 3.65
CA ALA A 47 4.69 22.21 2.79
C ALA A 47 3.58 21.59 1.93
N THR A 48 3.85 20.43 1.32
CA THR A 48 2.86 19.67 0.55
C THR A 48 1.72 19.15 1.43
N LEU A 49 2.02 18.63 2.63
CA LEU A 49 1.02 18.14 3.58
C LEU A 49 0.07 19.26 4.03
N VAL A 50 0.57 20.46 4.29
CA VAL A 50 -0.24 21.61 4.68
C VAL A 50 -1.23 21.99 3.57
N ARG A 51 -0.77 22.04 2.31
CA ARG A 51 -1.65 22.28 1.14
C ARG A 51 -2.72 21.21 1.00
N LEU A 52 -2.31 19.93 1.08
CA LEU A 52 -3.25 18.80 1.02
C LEU A 52 -4.32 18.89 2.11
N ARG A 53 -3.94 19.18 3.37
CA ARG A 53 -4.87 19.30 4.49
C ARG A 53 -5.91 20.40 4.26
N ARG A 54 -5.47 21.59 3.83
CA ARG A 54 -6.38 22.69 3.52
C ARG A 54 -7.41 22.29 2.47
N VAL A 55 -6.96 21.76 1.33
CA VAL A 55 -7.88 21.34 0.25
C VAL A 55 -8.79 20.19 0.70
N ARG A 56 -8.26 19.21 1.43
CA ARG A 56 -9.02 18.09 1.98
C ARG A 56 -10.14 18.57 2.90
N ASP A 57 -9.82 19.49 3.80
CA ASP A 57 -10.75 20.00 4.82
C ASP A 57 -11.81 20.92 4.16
N GLU A 58 -11.43 21.74 3.19
CA GLU A 58 -12.36 22.53 2.35
C GLU A 58 -13.38 21.65 1.62
N LEU A 59 -12.94 20.50 1.11
CA LEU A 59 -13.80 19.55 0.40
C LEU A 59 -14.56 18.59 1.33
N GLY A 60 -14.25 18.55 2.62
CA GLY A 60 -14.77 17.54 3.55
C GLY A 60 -14.37 16.10 3.21
N ALA A 61 -13.37 15.89 2.35
CA ALA A 61 -13.03 14.59 1.80
C ALA A 61 -12.17 13.74 2.77
N PRO A 62 -12.44 12.44 2.95
CA PRO A 62 -11.66 11.58 3.86
C PRO A 62 -10.34 11.11 3.23
N VAL A 63 -9.52 12.01 2.71
CA VAL A 63 -8.27 11.62 2.03
C VAL A 63 -7.18 11.32 3.06
N ALA A 64 -6.66 10.10 3.03
CA ALA A 64 -5.61 9.64 3.94
C ALA A 64 -4.22 10.12 3.54
N THR A 65 -3.30 10.19 4.49
CA THR A 65 -1.87 10.43 4.23
C THR A 65 -1.04 9.19 4.52
N MET A 66 -0.11 8.88 3.62
CA MET A 66 0.81 7.75 3.73
C MET A 66 2.24 8.21 3.55
N LEU A 67 3.07 8.02 4.57
CA LEU A 67 4.52 8.19 4.48
C LEU A 67 5.12 6.88 3.98
N ASP A 68 5.81 6.89 2.84
CA ASP A 68 6.55 5.74 2.33
C ASP A 68 8.03 5.91 2.67
N THR A 69 8.53 5.04 3.56
CA THR A 69 9.91 5.06 4.06
C THR A 69 10.89 4.71 2.95
N LYS A 70 12.11 5.23 3.04
CA LYS A 70 13.17 4.82 2.12
C LYS A 70 13.59 3.37 2.38
N GLY A 71 13.69 3.01 3.66
CA GLY A 71 14.06 1.68 4.10
C GLY A 71 15.56 1.38 3.96
N PRO A 72 15.98 0.21 4.47
CA PRO A 72 17.35 -0.27 4.39
C PRO A 72 17.66 -0.79 2.98
N GLU A 73 18.64 -0.19 2.31
CA GLU A 73 19.05 -0.61 0.96
C GLU A 73 20.58 -0.56 0.81
N ILE A 74 21.11 -1.41 -0.06
CA ILE A 74 22.52 -1.38 -0.46
C ILE A 74 22.63 -0.56 -1.73
N ARG A 75 23.65 0.29 -1.82
CA ARG A 75 23.97 1.05 -3.04
C ARG A 75 25.45 0.97 -3.36
N ILE A 76 25.79 1.14 -4.63
CA ILE A 76 27.15 1.55 -5.01
C ILE A 76 27.37 3.02 -4.63
N LYS A 77 28.61 3.41 -4.35
CA LYS A 77 28.97 4.81 -4.08
C LYS A 77 29.15 5.58 -5.40
N SER A 78 30.19 6.39 -5.52
CA SER A 78 30.40 7.30 -6.64
C SER A 78 31.62 6.91 -7.47
N PHE A 79 31.53 7.19 -8.77
CA PHE A 79 32.63 7.07 -9.72
C PHE A 79 33.37 8.41 -9.86
N ALA A 80 34.71 8.37 -9.86
CA ALA A 80 35.53 9.57 -9.96
C ALA A 80 35.41 10.26 -11.34
N GLY A 81 35.31 9.47 -12.41
CA GLY A 81 35.22 9.93 -13.80
C GLY A 81 33.80 10.20 -14.30
N GLY A 82 32.79 10.12 -13.43
CA GLY A 82 31.38 10.08 -13.84
C GLY A 82 30.92 8.67 -14.23
N PRO A 83 29.78 8.53 -14.93
CA PRO A 83 29.22 7.23 -15.27
C PRO A 83 30.19 6.35 -16.07
N VAL A 84 30.22 5.06 -15.77
CA VAL A 84 31.02 4.04 -16.46
C VAL A 84 30.13 3.09 -17.24
N THR A 85 30.64 2.50 -18.31
CA THR A 85 29.91 1.47 -19.08
C THR A 85 30.56 0.12 -18.86
N LEU A 86 29.78 -0.82 -18.34
CA LEU A 86 30.22 -2.19 -18.15
C LEU A 86 29.85 -3.06 -19.35
N VAL A 87 30.79 -3.86 -19.83
CA VAL A 87 30.61 -4.80 -20.95
C VAL A 87 30.51 -6.23 -20.43
N LYS A 88 29.73 -7.07 -21.10
CA LYS A 88 29.63 -8.49 -20.78
C LYS A 88 31.00 -9.18 -20.77
N ASP A 89 31.16 -10.14 -19.86
CA ASP A 89 32.35 -10.95 -19.60
C ASP A 89 33.56 -10.19 -19.05
N GLN A 90 33.45 -8.88 -18.79
CA GLN A 90 34.53 -8.13 -18.15
C GLN A 90 34.58 -8.40 -16.64
N ASP A 91 35.76 -8.24 -16.05
CA ASP A 91 35.93 -8.26 -14.60
C ASP A 91 35.53 -6.92 -13.98
N PHE A 92 34.81 -6.98 -12.86
CA PHE A 92 34.43 -5.80 -12.09
C PHE A 92 34.40 -6.13 -10.59
N THR A 93 34.98 -5.28 -9.76
CA THR A 93 35.08 -5.52 -8.31
C THR A 93 34.11 -4.64 -7.53
N LEU A 94 33.27 -5.25 -6.70
CA LEU A 94 32.58 -4.52 -5.63
C LEU A 94 33.47 -4.54 -4.39
N THR A 95 33.70 -3.39 -3.76
CA THR A 95 34.51 -3.32 -2.54
C THR A 95 33.77 -2.63 -1.40
N THR A 96 34.05 -3.05 -0.17
CA THR A 96 33.56 -2.36 1.03
C THR A 96 34.56 -1.34 1.56
N GLU A 97 35.74 -1.23 0.95
CA GLU A 97 36.69 -0.15 1.22
C GLU A 97 36.14 1.19 0.70
N ASP A 98 36.56 2.30 1.28
CA ASP A 98 36.16 3.63 0.80
C ASP A 98 37.14 4.11 -0.26
N VAL A 99 36.89 3.70 -1.50
CA VAL A 99 37.71 4.07 -2.67
C VAL A 99 36.83 4.70 -3.77
N PRO A 100 37.36 5.68 -4.53
CA PRO A 100 36.64 6.19 -5.69
C PRO A 100 36.40 5.08 -6.72
N GLY A 101 35.19 5.04 -7.29
CA GLY A 101 34.87 4.07 -8.35
C GLY A 101 35.47 4.46 -9.71
N ASP A 102 35.75 3.46 -10.53
CA ASP A 102 36.24 3.54 -11.90
C ASP A 102 35.65 2.40 -12.77
N GLU A 103 36.18 2.18 -13.98
CA GLU A 103 35.75 1.10 -14.87
C GLU A 103 36.03 -0.33 -14.35
N HIS A 104 36.81 -0.48 -13.28
CA HIS A 104 37.25 -1.78 -12.74
C HIS A 104 36.69 -2.08 -11.35
N GLN A 105 36.35 -1.06 -10.56
CA GLN A 105 35.83 -1.26 -9.20
C GLN A 105 34.90 -0.15 -8.74
N VAL A 106 34.03 -0.47 -7.78
CA VAL A 106 33.24 0.54 -7.06
C VAL A 106 32.98 0.13 -5.62
N SER A 107 32.98 1.13 -4.75
CA SER A 107 32.65 0.95 -3.34
C SER A 107 31.15 0.75 -3.13
N VAL A 108 30.75 -0.02 -2.11
CA VAL A 108 29.35 -0.19 -1.70
C VAL A 108 29.06 0.46 -0.34
N THR A 109 27.79 0.76 -0.06
CA THR A 109 27.37 1.38 1.21
C THR A 109 27.28 0.40 2.37
N TYR A 110 27.14 -0.90 2.12
CA TYR A 110 26.99 -1.91 3.16
C TYR A 110 28.34 -2.57 3.49
N GLU A 111 28.93 -2.18 4.63
CA GLU A 111 30.28 -2.61 5.02
C GLU A 111 30.43 -4.12 5.18
N ASN A 112 29.35 -4.83 5.57
CA ASN A 112 29.39 -6.27 5.82
C ASN A 112 29.15 -7.12 4.56
N LEU A 113 28.93 -6.51 3.38
CA LEU A 113 28.49 -7.23 2.19
C LEU A 113 29.43 -8.40 1.80
N HIS A 114 30.74 -8.18 1.90
CA HIS A 114 31.76 -9.18 1.56
C HIS A 114 31.72 -10.44 2.44
N ASN A 115 31.12 -10.38 3.64
CA ASN A 115 30.97 -11.55 4.53
C ASN A 115 29.67 -12.33 4.29
N GLU A 116 28.73 -11.76 3.54
CA GLU A 116 27.38 -12.32 3.33
C GLU A 116 27.19 -12.89 1.92
N LEU A 117 28.12 -12.61 1.01
CA LEU A 117 28.14 -13.19 -0.33
C LEU A 117 28.99 -14.46 -0.38
N ALA A 118 28.75 -15.27 -1.42
CA ALA A 118 29.56 -16.43 -1.76
C ALA A 118 29.84 -16.47 -3.28
N PRO A 119 30.90 -17.16 -3.73
CA PRO A 119 31.03 -17.52 -5.14
C PRO A 119 29.75 -18.16 -5.67
N GLY A 120 29.28 -17.70 -6.82
CA GLY A 120 27.99 -18.12 -7.39
C GLY A 120 26.81 -17.17 -7.10
N CYS A 121 26.93 -16.22 -6.18
CA CYS A 121 25.89 -15.21 -5.96
C CYS A 121 25.74 -14.27 -7.16
N ARG A 122 24.49 -13.91 -7.46
CA ARG A 122 24.11 -12.89 -8.45
C ARG A 122 23.95 -11.56 -7.75
N VAL A 123 24.53 -10.50 -8.30
CA VAL A 123 24.40 -9.13 -7.78
C VAL A 123 23.85 -8.26 -8.89
N LEU A 124 22.65 -7.75 -8.68
CA LEU A 124 21.91 -6.90 -9.58
C LEU A 124 22.15 -5.44 -9.18
N VAL A 125 22.50 -4.59 -10.14
CA VAL A 125 22.79 -3.17 -9.92
C VAL A 125 21.89 -2.32 -10.78
N ASP A 126 21.40 -1.20 -10.23
CA ASP A 126 20.47 -0.27 -10.88
C ASP A 126 19.17 -0.97 -11.30
N ASP A 127 18.49 -1.55 -10.31
CA ASP A 127 17.21 -2.26 -10.47
C ASP A 127 17.27 -3.41 -11.50
N GLY A 128 18.43 -4.09 -11.56
CA GLY A 128 18.67 -5.22 -12.46
C GLY A 128 19.14 -4.83 -13.86
N LEU A 129 19.42 -3.54 -14.13
CA LEU A 129 20.01 -3.12 -15.40
C LEU A 129 21.35 -3.80 -15.67
N VAL A 130 22.19 -3.90 -14.64
CA VAL A 130 23.50 -4.57 -14.71
C VAL A 130 23.47 -5.79 -13.80
N GLU A 131 24.00 -6.91 -14.30
CA GLU A 131 24.10 -8.15 -13.55
C GLU A 131 25.56 -8.57 -13.42
N LEU A 132 25.99 -8.81 -12.19
CA LEU A 132 27.31 -9.26 -11.81
C LEU A 132 27.24 -10.65 -11.20
N GLN A 133 28.15 -11.52 -11.59
CA GLN A 133 28.29 -12.87 -11.06
C GLN A 133 29.52 -12.93 -10.15
N VAL A 134 29.33 -13.19 -8.85
CA VAL A 134 30.44 -13.29 -7.89
C VAL A 134 31.29 -14.52 -8.22
N GLN A 135 32.58 -14.29 -8.50
CA GLN A 135 33.57 -15.34 -8.77
C GLN A 135 34.31 -15.73 -7.50
N LYS A 136 34.76 -14.74 -6.73
CA LYS A 136 35.58 -14.95 -5.54
C LYS A 136 35.50 -13.75 -4.60
N ILE A 137 35.73 -14.00 -3.32
CA ILE A 137 35.86 -12.95 -2.30
C ILE A 137 37.30 -12.97 -1.77
N GLU A 138 37.96 -11.81 -1.77
CA GLU A 138 39.31 -11.60 -1.30
C GLU A 138 39.34 -10.45 -0.29
N GLY A 139 39.23 -10.78 1.00
CA GLY A 139 39.09 -9.77 2.05
C GLY A 139 37.86 -8.90 1.82
N ARG A 140 38.06 -7.59 1.62
CA ARG A 140 36.99 -6.62 1.38
C ARG A 140 36.57 -6.49 -0.09
N ARG A 141 37.22 -7.22 -1.00
CA ARG A 141 36.99 -7.20 -2.45
C ARG A 141 36.13 -8.38 -2.87
N ILE A 142 35.02 -8.10 -3.55
CA ILE A 142 34.12 -9.08 -4.16
C ILE A 142 34.39 -9.03 -5.66
N LEU A 143 35.14 -10.03 -6.15
CA LEU A 143 35.52 -10.14 -7.54
C LEU A 143 34.35 -10.73 -8.33
N CYS A 144 33.84 -9.97 -9.29
CA CYS A 144 32.71 -10.38 -10.13
C CYS A 144 33.10 -10.38 -11.61
N THR A 145 32.33 -11.14 -12.39
CA THR A 145 32.28 -11.03 -13.85
C THR A 145 30.94 -10.44 -14.24
N VAL A 146 30.92 -9.51 -15.20
CA VAL A 146 29.68 -8.90 -15.70
C VAL A 146 28.96 -9.90 -16.60
N ASP A 147 27.74 -10.30 -16.25
CA ASP A 147 26.91 -11.15 -17.11
C ASP A 147 26.04 -10.30 -18.05
N ASN A 148 25.40 -9.27 -17.52
CA ASN A 148 24.68 -8.26 -18.29
C ASN A 148 25.28 -6.87 -18.08
N GLY A 149 25.79 -6.28 -19.15
CA GLY A 149 26.42 -4.96 -19.13
C GLY A 149 25.43 -3.80 -19.20
N GLY A 150 25.93 -2.59 -18.98
CA GLY A 150 25.11 -1.37 -18.97
C GLY A 150 25.87 -0.17 -18.43
N VAL A 151 25.21 0.99 -18.45
CA VAL A 151 25.77 2.22 -17.88
C VAL A 151 25.51 2.25 -16.38
N LEU A 152 26.55 2.32 -15.58
CA LEU A 152 26.46 2.56 -14.13
C LEU A 152 26.79 4.02 -13.82
N SER A 153 26.01 4.60 -12.93
CA SER A 153 26.24 5.95 -12.40
C SER A 153 26.22 5.92 -10.87
N ASN A 154 26.35 7.06 -10.21
CA ASN A 154 26.52 7.11 -8.76
C ASN A 154 25.25 6.64 -8.02
N ASN A 155 25.45 6.06 -6.83
CA ASN A 155 24.38 5.79 -5.87
C ASN A 155 23.27 4.86 -6.41
N LYS A 156 23.59 3.92 -7.30
CA LYS A 156 22.60 2.93 -7.79
C LYS A 156 22.35 1.82 -6.78
N SER A 157 21.12 1.30 -6.76
CA SER A 157 20.68 0.18 -5.92
C SER A 157 21.49 -1.08 -6.21
N ILE A 158 21.67 -1.90 -5.18
CA ILE A 158 22.16 -3.27 -5.27
C ILE A 158 21.08 -4.20 -4.70
N ASN A 159 20.71 -5.21 -5.48
CA ASN A 159 19.83 -6.30 -5.08
C ASN A 159 20.58 -7.63 -5.23
N ILE A 160 20.36 -8.56 -4.30
CA ILE A 160 21.12 -9.81 -4.25
C ILE A 160 20.11 -10.95 -4.09
N PRO A 161 19.56 -11.47 -5.20
CA PRO A 161 18.58 -12.54 -5.16
C PRO A 161 19.11 -13.77 -4.42
N ASP A 162 18.19 -14.45 -3.72
CA ASP A 162 18.43 -15.74 -3.04
C ASP A 162 19.52 -15.69 -1.93
N VAL A 163 19.85 -14.51 -1.42
CA VAL A 163 20.78 -14.32 -0.29
C VAL A 163 20.10 -13.56 0.85
N HIS A 164 20.24 -14.07 2.07
CA HIS A 164 19.75 -13.40 3.27
C HIS A 164 20.74 -12.35 3.76
N ILE A 165 20.48 -11.08 3.40
CA ILE A 165 21.30 -9.95 3.84
C ILE A 165 20.88 -9.48 5.23
N GLN A 166 21.82 -9.28 6.16
CA GLN A 166 21.53 -8.86 7.54
C GLN A 166 21.44 -7.33 7.68
N LEU A 167 20.65 -6.70 6.80
CA LEU A 167 20.29 -5.29 6.95
C LEU A 167 19.39 -5.08 8.19
N PRO A 168 19.56 -3.97 8.93
CA PRO A 168 18.62 -3.59 9.98
C PRO A 168 17.23 -3.32 9.39
N SER A 169 16.18 -3.43 10.19
CA SER A 169 14.81 -3.13 9.77
C SER A 169 14.56 -1.63 9.53
N LEU A 170 15.30 -0.77 10.22
CA LEU A 170 15.21 0.69 10.15
C LEU A 170 16.59 1.33 10.07
N THR A 171 16.73 2.30 9.16
CA THR A 171 17.86 3.24 9.17
C THR A 171 17.63 4.38 10.16
N GLU A 172 18.66 5.15 10.51
CA GLU A 172 18.49 6.36 11.33
C GLU A 172 17.58 7.39 10.63
N LYS A 173 17.69 7.52 9.31
CA LYS A 173 16.78 8.34 8.51
C LYS A 173 15.33 7.85 8.63
N ASP A 174 15.09 6.54 8.58
CA ASP A 174 13.73 6.02 8.73
C ASP A 174 13.16 6.35 10.12
N LYS A 175 13.96 6.28 11.19
CA LYS A 175 13.52 6.68 12.54
C LYS A 175 13.14 8.17 12.60
N GLU A 176 13.92 9.04 11.97
CA GLU A 176 13.60 10.46 11.85
C GLU A 176 12.32 10.69 11.03
N ASP A 177 12.16 9.97 9.92
CA ASP A 177 10.95 10.01 9.09
C ASP A 177 9.71 9.51 9.85
N LEU A 178 9.85 8.46 10.68
CA LEU A 178 8.78 7.95 11.54
C LEU A 178 8.39 8.97 12.61
N LYS A 179 9.37 9.60 13.26
CA LYS A 179 9.12 10.69 14.22
C LYS A 179 8.34 11.82 13.55
N PHE A 180 8.78 12.26 12.36
CA PHE A 180 8.08 13.26 11.57
C PHE A 180 6.62 12.84 11.26
N ALA A 181 6.39 11.57 10.88
CA ALA A 181 5.04 11.07 10.65
C ALA A 181 4.15 11.16 11.90
N VAL A 182 4.70 10.92 13.10
CA VAL A 182 3.95 11.07 14.35
C VAL A 182 3.63 12.54 14.63
N GLU A 183 4.63 13.42 14.58
CA GLU A 183 4.46 14.86 14.80
C GLU A 183 3.45 15.48 13.82
N GLN A 184 3.40 14.96 12.60
CA GLN A 184 2.51 15.41 11.55
C GLN A 184 1.27 14.54 11.38
N ASP A 185 0.84 13.75 12.36
CA ASP A 185 -0.41 12.94 12.34
C ASP A 185 -0.67 12.24 11.00
N TYR A 186 0.32 11.52 10.48
CA TYR A 186 0.12 10.66 9.31
C TYR A 186 -0.85 9.51 9.63
N ASP A 187 -1.61 9.07 8.63
CA ASP A 187 -2.55 7.96 8.80
C ASP A 187 -1.85 6.60 8.66
N PHE A 188 -0.88 6.51 7.75
CA PHE A 188 -0.15 5.29 7.38
C PHE A 188 1.36 5.49 7.25
N ILE A 189 2.12 4.45 7.59
CA ILE A 189 3.48 4.20 7.15
C ILE A 189 3.46 3.07 6.12
N ALA A 190 4.01 3.28 4.93
CA ALA A 190 4.40 2.21 4.01
C ALA A 190 5.88 1.88 4.27
N ALA A 191 6.12 0.71 4.85
CA ALA A 191 7.43 0.25 5.30
C ALA A 191 8.12 -0.53 4.18
N SER A 192 9.27 -0.03 3.72
CA SER A 192 10.07 -0.63 2.64
C SER A 192 10.89 -1.81 3.14
N PHE A 193 11.17 -2.75 2.23
CA PHE A 193 12.03 -3.92 2.39
C PHE A 193 11.67 -4.80 3.60
N VAL A 194 10.37 -4.94 3.91
CA VAL A 194 9.91 -5.80 5.01
C VAL A 194 10.07 -7.27 4.62
N ARG A 195 10.84 -8.01 5.43
CA ARG A 195 11.19 -9.42 5.18
C ARG A 195 10.63 -10.37 6.21
N LYS A 196 10.34 -9.88 7.42
CA LYS A 196 9.88 -10.70 8.55
C LYS A 196 9.00 -9.89 9.50
N ALA A 197 8.27 -10.58 10.36
CA ALA A 197 7.39 -9.96 11.35
C ALA A 197 8.13 -9.00 12.29
N SER A 198 9.36 -9.33 12.69
CA SER A 198 10.14 -8.48 13.59
C SER A 198 10.45 -7.11 12.99
N ASP A 199 10.61 -6.99 11.67
CA ASP A 199 10.83 -5.68 11.03
C ASP A 199 9.62 -4.76 11.27
N VAL A 200 8.40 -5.33 11.22
CA VAL A 200 7.15 -4.61 11.48
C VAL A 200 7.04 -4.24 12.97
N GLU A 201 7.49 -5.12 13.85
CA GLU A 201 7.51 -4.90 15.30
C GLU A 201 8.49 -3.78 15.69
N ASP A 202 9.65 -3.70 15.05
CA ASP A 202 10.63 -2.63 15.25
C ASP A 202 10.04 -1.26 14.86
N ILE A 203 9.35 -1.18 13.72
CA ILE A 203 8.64 0.03 13.28
C ILE A 203 7.53 0.38 14.28
N ARG A 204 6.78 -0.62 14.76
CA ARG A 204 5.73 -0.43 15.76
C ARG A 204 6.30 0.13 17.07
N ALA A 205 7.45 -0.37 17.50
CA ALA A 205 8.14 0.07 18.70
C ALA A 205 8.64 1.51 18.56
N CYS A 206 9.24 1.85 17.41
CA CYS A 206 9.69 3.20 17.11
C CYS A 206 8.51 4.21 17.07
N LEU A 207 7.40 3.86 16.40
CA LEU A 207 6.19 4.69 16.42
C LEU A 207 5.66 4.90 17.85
N ARG A 208 5.66 3.84 18.67
CA ARG A 208 5.21 3.91 20.07
C ARG A 208 6.08 4.84 20.92
N GLU A 209 7.40 4.84 20.70
CA GLU A 209 8.33 5.74 21.39
C GLU A 209 7.94 7.22 21.22
N TYR A 210 7.40 7.57 20.04
CA TYR A 210 6.96 8.93 19.73
C TYR A 210 5.45 9.18 19.98
N GLY A 211 4.68 8.19 20.47
CA GLY A 211 3.23 8.31 20.71
C GLY A 211 2.36 8.10 19.45
N GLY A 212 2.89 7.39 18.45
CA GLY A 212 2.28 7.12 17.16
C GLY A 212 1.51 5.80 17.06
N GLU A 213 1.01 5.21 18.16
CA GLU A 213 0.39 3.87 18.15
C GLU A 213 -0.88 3.78 17.28
N SER A 214 -1.48 4.93 16.98
CA SER A 214 -2.65 5.04 16.12
C SER A 214 -2.31 4.97 14.62
N ILE A 215 -1.05 5.13 14.23
CA ILE A 215 -0.60 5.06 12.83
C ILE A 215 -0.55 3.60 12.37
N ARG A 216 -1.03 3.35 11.16
CA ARG A 216 -1.12 2.01 10.58
C ARG A 216 0.11 1.68 9.74
N ILE A 217 0.58 0.45 9.80
CA ILE A 217 1.75 0.00 9.03
C ILE A 217 1.29 -0.86 7.84
N ILE A 218 1.68 -0.45 6.65
CA ILE A 218 1.56 -1.19 5.41
C ILE A 218 2.95 -1.75 5.06
N SER A 219 3.12 -3.07 5.12
CA SER A 219 4.41 -3.68 4.78
C SER A 219 4.56 -3.87 3.28
N LYS A 220 5.63 -3.33 2.69
CA LYS A 220 5.94 -3.52 1.28
C LYS A 220 6.70 -4.84 1.12
N ILE A 221 6.14 -5.73 0.30
CA ILE A 221 6.75 -7.02 -0.02
C ILE A 221 7.49 -6.87 -1.35
N GLU A 222 8.82 -6.89 -1.26
CA GLU A 222 9.74 -6.48 -2.34
C GLU A 222 10.76 -7.57 -2.70
N ASN A 223 10.86 -8.65 -1.92
CA ASN A 223 11.80 -9.73 -2.14
C ASN A 223 11.25 -11.11 -1.79
N ARG A 224 12.06 -12.15 -2.08
CA ARG A 224 11.70 -13.56 -1.85
C ARG A 224 11.46 -13.86 -0.36
N GLU A 225 12.31 -13.36 0.54
CA GLU A 225 12.16 -13.60 1.98
C GLU A 225 10.83 -13.05 2.52
N GLY A 226 10.42 -11.84 2.10
CA GLY A 226 9.12 -11.28 2.45
C GLY A 226 7.94 -12.10 1.91
N VAL A 227 8.09 -12.72 0.74
CA VAL A 227 7.08 -13.63 0.16
C VAL A 227 7.00 -14.95 0.94
N GLU A 228 8.12 -15.47 1.41
CA GLU A 228 8.20 -16.71 2.20
C GLU A 228 7.63 -16.52 3.61
N ASN A 229 7.88 -15.37 4.23
CA ASN A 229 7.38 -15.00 5.55
C ASN A 229 6.01 -14.28 5.54
N LEU A 230 5.31 -14.31 4.40
CA LEU A 230 4.12 -13.51 4.14
C LEU A 230 3.05 -13.60 5.24
N ASP A 231 2.71 -14.80 5.71
CA ASP A 231 1.64 -14.97 6.70
C ASP A 231 2.00 -14.32 8.05
N ALA A 232 3.26 -14.41 8.48
CA ALA A 232 3.74 -13.78 9.70
C ALA A 232 3.79 -12.26 9.58
N ILE A 233 4.22 -11.74 8.42
CA ILE A 233 4.20 -10.30 8.13
C ILE A 233 2.77 -9.80 8.13
N ILE A 234 1.85 -10.45 7.40
CA ILE A 234 0.44 -10.06 7.38
C ILE A 234 -0.11 -10.03 8.81
N ALA A 235 0.22 -10.98 9.67
CA ALA A 235 -0.24 -10.99 11.06
C ALA A 235 0.21 -9.74 11.84
N ALA A 236 1.47 -9.31 11.70
CA ALA A 236 2.06 -8.17 12.39
C ALA A 236 1.68 -6.78 11.80
N SER A 237 1.30 -6.73 10.52
CA SER A 237 1.00 -5.47 9.80
C SER A 237 -0.47 -5.05 9.89
N ASP A 238 -0.79 -3.81 9.50
CA ASP A 238 -2.17 -3.35 9.32
C ASP A 238 -2.68 -3.53 7.88
N GLY A 239 -1.77 -3.85 6.95
CA GLY A 239 -2.00 -4.14 5.53
C GLY A 239 -0.67 -4.44 4.84
N ILE A 240 -0.71 -4.76 3.54
CA ILE A 240 0.51 -4.95 2.75
C ILE A 240 0.44 -4.20 1.43
N MET A 241 1.61 -3.96 0.83
CA MET A 241 1.77 -3.46 -0.53
C MET A 241 2.54 -4.48 -1.35
N VAL A 242 1.97 -4.86 -2.49
CA VAL A 242 2.62 -5.68 -3.51
C VAL A 242 3.38 -4.74 -4.45
N ALA A 243 4.68 -4.60 -4.23
CA ALA A 243 5.57 -3.72 -4.98
C ALA A 243 6.22 -4.51 -6.14
N ARG A 244 5.54 -4.52 -7.28
CA ARG A 244 5.85 -5.44 -8.40
C ARG A 244 7.14 -5.11 -9.12
N GLY A 245 7.51 -3.83 -9.18
CA GLY A 245 8.78 -3.35 -9.73
C GLY A 245 9.94 -3.95 -8.95
N ASP A 246 10.00 -3.68 -7.65
CA ASP A 246 11.04 -4.19 -6.75
C ASP A 246 11.05 -5.73 -6.73
N LEU A 247 9.86 -6.36 -6.62
CA LEU A 247 9.74 -7.81 -6.64
C LEU A 247 10.24 -8.43 -7.96
N GLY A 248 10.03 -7.76 -9.09
CA GLY A 248 10.47 -8.20 -10.41
C GLY A 248 11.98 -8.05 -10.64
N VAL A 249 12.69 -7.31 -9.78
CA VAL A 249 14.15 -7.28 -9.76
C VAL A 249 14.68 -8.57 -9.14
N GLU A 250 14.12 -9.00 -8.00
CA GLU A 250 14.65 -10.14 -7.24
C GLU A 250 14.03 -11.50 -7.62
N ILE A 251 12.81 -11.51 -8.13
CA ILE A 251 12.06 -12.73 -8.47
C ILE A 251 11.82 -12.76 -9.98
N PRO A 252 11.93 -13.93 -10.64
CA PRO A 252 11.62 -14.05 -12.06
C PRO A 252 10.26 -13.45 -12.43
N ALA A 253 10.24 -12.61 -13.46
CA ALA A 253 9.05 -11.82 -13.83
C ALA A 253 7.79 -12.67 -14.08
N HIS A 254 7.93 -13.93 -14.51
CA HIS A 254 6.79 -14.83 -14.74
C HIS A 254 6.18 -15.40 -13.45
N GLU A 255 6.89 -15.36 -12.31
CA GLU A 255 6.37 -15.73 -11.00
C GLU A 255 5.58 -14.58 -10.35
N VAL A 256 5.94 -13.32 -10.64
CA VAL A 256 5.37 -12.12 -10.00
C VAL A 256 3.83 -12.08 -10.05
N PRO A 257 3.15 -12.34 -11.19
CA PRO A 257 1.68 -12.36 -11.24
C PRO A 257 1.05 -13.45 -10.34
N ILE A 258 1.72 -14.58 -10.16
CA ILE A 258 1.26 -15.68 -9.31
C ILE A 258 1.37 -15.26 -7.83
N LEU A 259 2.50 -14.66 -7.46
CA LEU A 259 2.75 -14.15 -6.11
C LEU A 259 1.82 -12.99 -5.75
N GLN A 260 1.54 -12.07 -6.67
CA GLN A 260 0.53 -11.02 -6.50
C GLN A 260 -0.82 -11.62 -6.08
N LYS A 261 -1.33 -12.60 -6.83
CA LYS A 261 -2.60 -13.26 -6.53
C LYS A 261 -2.60 -13.92 -5.16
N LYS A 262 -1.49 -14.59 -4.80
CA LYS A 262 -1.30 -15.21 -3.48
C LYS A 262 -1.35 -14.18 -2.35
N MET A 263 -0.57 -13.10 -2.48
CA MET A 263 -0.46 -12.01 -1.50
C MET A 263 -1.79 -11.29 -1.29
N ILE A 264 -2.49 -10.95 -2.38
CA ILE A 264 -3.81 -10.32 -2.31
C ILE A 264 -4.79 -11.23 -1.55
N LYS A 265 -4.90 -12.50 -1.94
CA LYS A 265 -5.83 -13.44 -1.29
C LYS A 265 -5.49 -13.71 0.17
N ALA A 266 -4.21 -13.81 0.54
CA ALA A 266 -3.79 -14.03 1.92
C ALA A 266 -4.16 -12.82 2.81
N THR A 267 -3.91 -11.62 2.32
CA THR A 267 -4.17 -10.37 3.08
C THR A 267 -5.65 -10.11 3.27
N ILE A 268 -6.46 -10.31 2.23
CA ILE A 268 -7.91 -10.15 2.29
C ILE A 268 -8.53 -11.12 3.28
N ARG A 269 -8.05 -12.37 3.35
CA ARG A 269 -8.54 -13.35 4.33
C ARG A 269 -8.41 -12.86 5.78
N GLN A 270 -7.39 -12.04 6.07
CA GLN A 270 -7.20 -11.41 7.38
C GLN A 270 -7.99 -10.11 7.58
N GLY A 271 -8.81 -9.70 6.61
CA GLY A 271 -9.57 -8.45 6.65
C GLY A 271 -8.69 -7.20 6.61
N LYS A 272 -7.48 -7.30 6.05
CA LYS A 272 -6.53 -6.19 5.95
C LYS A 272 -6.50 -5.63 4.51
N PRO A 273 -6.31 -4.31 4.32
CA PRO A 273 -6.13 -3.73 3.00
C PRO A 273 -4.84 -4.25 2.35
N VAL A 274 -4.92 -4.45 1.04
CA VAL A 274 -3.78 -4.77 0.17
C VAL A 274 -3.71 -3.77 -0.97
N ILE A 275 -2.52 -3.26 -1.25
CA ILE A 275 -2.25 -2.28 -2.28
C ILE A 275 -1.45 -2.96 -3.40
N THR A 276 -1.91 -2.84 -4.64
CA THR A 276 -1.11 -3.21 -5.82
C THR A 276 -0.41 -1.96 -6.33
N ALA A 277 0.92 -2.00 -6.37
CA ALA A 277 1.78 -0.84 -6.58
C ALA A 277 2.80 -1.07 -7.70
N THR A 278 3.34 0.05 -8.21
CA THR A 278 4.34 0.16 -9.29
C THR A 278 3.85 -0.41 -10.63
N GLN A 279 4.46 -0.01 -11.75
CA GLN A 279 4.15 -0.52 -13.11
C GLN A 279 2.67 -0.54 -13.49
N MET A 280 1.85 0.40 -12.96
CA MET A 280 0.41 0.41 -13.24
C MET A 280 0.13 1.09 -14.58
N LEU A 281 0.38 2.41 -14.68
CA LEU A 281 0.13 3.22 -15.87
C LEU A 281 1.40 4.02 -16.24
N ASP A 282 2.59 3.42 -16.09
CA ASP A 282 3.89 4.10 -16.20
C ASP A 282 4.07 4.88 -17.51
N SER A 283 3.53 4.37 -18.62
CA SER A 283 3.57 5.07 -19.90
C SER A 283 2.91 6.45 -19.85
N MET A 284 1.98 6.67 -18.92
CA MET A 284 1.28 7.94 -18.71
C MET A 284 2.12 9.02 -18.01
N ILE A 285 3.31 8.68 -17.51
CA ILE A 285 4.32 9.70 -17.16
C ILE A 285 4.62 10.58 -18.38
N ARG A 286 4.66 9.96 -19.57
CA ARG A 286 5.06 10.59 -20.83
C ARG A 286 3.91 10.81 -21.80
N ASN A 287 2.86 10.01 -21.73
CA ASN A 287 1.78 9.95 -22.71
C ASN A 287 0.40 10.27 -22.10
N PRO A 288 -0.53 10.87 -22.86
CA PRO A 288 -1.87 11.19 -22.34
C PRO A 288 -2.79 9.98 -22.22
N ARG A 289 -2.38 8.80 -22.70
CA ARG A 289 -3.15 7.55 -22.66
C ARG A 289 -2.24 6.38 -22.37
N PRO A 290 -2.70 5.36 -21.62
CA PRO A 290 -1.91 4.18 -21.35
C PRO A 290 -1.89 3.22 -22.54
N THR A 291 -1.06 2.20 -22.44
CA THR A 291 -1.12 1.03 -23.31
C THR A 291 -2.30 0.11 -22.93
N ARG A 292 -2.70 -0.76 -23.86
CA ARG A 292 -3.70 -1.80 -23.58
C ARG A 292 -3.23 -2.81 -22.53
N ALA A 293 -1.93 -3.06 -22.46
CA ALA A 293 -1.33 -3.97 -21.49
C ALA A 293 -1.48 -3.43 -20.06
N GLU A 294 -1.17 -2.14 -19.85
CA GLU A 294 -1.31 -1.46 -18.56
C GLU A 294 -2.78 -1.42 -18.07
N VAL A 295 -3.73 -1.10 -18.96
CA VAL A 295 -5.17 -1.15 -18.61
C VAL A 295 -5.60 -2.56 -18.22
N SER A 296 -5.13 -3.58 -18.95
CA SER A 296 -5.40 -4.98 -18.61
C SER A 296 -4.79 -5.38 -17.27
N ASP A 297 -3.62 -4.86 -16.93
CA ASP A 297 -2.92 -5.16 -15.69
C ASP A 297 -3.62 -4.53 -14.48
N VAL A 298 -4.02 -3.25 -14.59
CA VAL A 298 -4.87 -2.58 -13.59
C VAL A 298 -6.18 -3.36 -13.39
N ALA A 299 -6.87 -3.75 -14.47
CA ALA A 299 -8.11 -4.51 -14.37
C ALA A 299 -7.90 -5.87 -13.69
N ASN A 300 -6.80 -6.57 -13.99
CA ASN A 300 -6.46 -7.83 -13.33
C ASN A 300 -6.19 -7.67 -11.82
N ALA A 301 -5.53 -6.59 -11.39
CA ALA A 301 -5.36 -6.30 -9.98
C ALA A 301 -6.72 -6.15 -9.26
N VAL A 302 -7.70 -5.52 -9.92
CA VAL A 302 -9.09 -5.41 -9.42
C VAL A 302 -9.77 -6.78 -9.40
N PHE A 303 -9.65 -7.58 -10.46
CA PHE A 303 -10.24 -8.93 -10.50
C PHE A 303 -9.66 -9.86 -9.43
N ASP A 304 -8.38 -9.71 -9.11
CA ASP A 304 -7.68 -10.42 -8.03
C ASP A 304 -8.19 -10.02 -6.64
N GLY A 305 -8.87 -8.87 -6.54
CA GLY A 305 -9.53 -8.39 -5.34
C GLY A 305 -8.76 -7.33 -4.56
N THR A 306 -7.77 -6.67 -5.20
CA THR A 306 -6.96 -5.65 -4.52
C THR A 306 -7.81 -4.59 -3.83
N SER A 307 -7.34 -4.06 -2.70
CA SER A 307 -8.08 -3.01 -1.99
C SER A 307 -7.79 -1.64 -2.59
N CYS A 308 -6.55 -1.44 -3.02
CA CYS A 308 -6.11 -0.22 -3.66
C CYS A 308 -5.20 -0.48 -4.86
N VAL A 309 -5.26 0.42 -5.81
CA VAL A 309 -4.28 0.59 -6.89
C VAL A 309 -3.52 1.89 -6.65
N MET A 310 -2.22 1.92 -6.97
CA MET A 310 -1.35 3.05 -6.67
C MET A 310 -0.66 3.62 -7.90
N LEU A 311 -0.73 4.93 -8.06
CA LEU A 311 0.04 5.71 -9.02
C LEU A 311 1.32 6.24 -8.35
N SER A 312 2.45 6.04 -9.03
CA SER A 312 3.79 6.42 -8.59
C SER A 312 4.27 7.65 -9.35
N GLY A 313 5.13 7.49 -10.35
CA GLY A 313 5.67 8.58 -11.15
C GLY A 313 4.59 9.28 -11.97
N GLU A 314 3.50 8.58 -12.30
CA GLU A 314 2.39 9.07 -13.11
C GLU A 314 1.78 10.34 -12.51
N THR A 315 1.59 10.39 -11.19
CA THR A 315 1.05 11.56 -10.49
C THR A 315 2.15 12.43 -9.88
N ALA A 316 3.28 11.85 -9.48
CA ALA A 316 4.33 12.61 -8.78
C ALA A 316 5.07 13.57 -9.72
N SER A 317 5.44 13.11 -10.92
CA SER A 317 6.29 13.85 -11.86
C SER A 317 5.86 13.71 -13.32
N GLY A 318 4.73 13.05 -13.57
CA GLY A 318 4.20 12.81 -14.91
C GLY A 318 3.63 14.06 -15.55
N LYS A 319 3.54 14.05 -16.88
CA LYS A 319 2.93 15.13 -17.67
C LYS A 319 1.40 15.15 -17.60
N TYR A 320 0.78 14.03 -17.20
CA TYR A 320 -0.67 13.82 -17.25
C TYR A 320 -1.22 13.25 -15.94
N PRO A 321 -0.98 13.90 -14.79
CA PRO A 321 -1.32 13.34 -13.48
C PRO A 321 -2.83 13.14 -13.28
N ILE A 322 -3.65 14.08 -13.77
CA ILE A 322 -5.11 14.03 -13.63
C ILE A 322 -5.70 12.97 -14.56
N GLU A 323 -5.21 12.86 -15.79
CA GLU A 323 -5.64 11.86 -16.76
C GLU A 323 -5.23 10.45 -16.33
N ALA A 324 -4.05 10.28 -15.73
CA ALA A 324 -3.63 9.01 -15.16
C ALA A 324 -4.58 8.55 -14.03
N LEU A 325 -4.94 9.47 -13.13
CA LEU A 325 -5.93 9.19 -12.10
C LEU A 325 -7.30 8.84 -12.69
N LYS A 326 -7.83 9.65 -13.62
CA LYS A 326 -9.13 9.37 -14.27
C LYS A 326 -9.14 8.01 -14.95
N THR A 327 -8.06 7.69 -15.68
CA THR A 327 -7.90 6.38 -16.34
C THR A 327 -7.88 5.23 -15.33
N MET A 328 -7.17 5.39 -14.21
CA MET A 328 -7.15 4.41 -13.12
C MET A 328 -8.55 4.20 -12.53
N VAL A 329 -9.29 5.30 -12.29
CA VAL A 329 -10.67 5.28 -11.79
C VAL A 329 -11.60 4.57 -12.77
N ASP A 330 -11.58 4.96 -14.04
CA ASP A 330 -12.46 4.41 -15.07
C ASP A 330 -12.21 2.92 -15.27
N THR A 331 -10.94 2.50 -15.26
CA THR A 331 -10.56 1.08 -15.37
C THR A 331 -11.06 0.28 -14.16
N ALA A 332 -10.90 0.81 -12.94
CA ALA A 332 -11.40 0.15 -11.74
C ALA A 332 -12.93 0.03 -11.75
N VAL A 333 -13.65 1.10 -12.10
CA VAL A 333 -15.12 1.10 -12.22
C VAL A 333 -15.60 0.10 -13.26
N ALA A 334 -14.97 0.05 -14.43
CA ALA A 334 -15.31 -0.89 -15.50
C ALA A 334 -15.06 -2.35 -15.07
N ALA A 335 -13.92 -2.64 -14.45
CA ALA A 335 -13.60 -3.97 -13.95
C ALA A 335 -14.57 -4.41 -12.83
N GLU A 336 -14.90 -3.51 -11.89
CA GLU A 336 -15.88 -3.75 -10.83
C GLU A 336 -17.27 -4.06 -11.37
N GLY A 337 -17.71 -3.36 -12.42
CA GLY A 337 -19.00 -3.58 -13.07
C GLY A 337 -19.12 -4.96 -13.74
N ALA A 338 -18.01 -5.62 -14.03
CA ALA A 338 -17.96 -6.97 -14.61
C ALA A 338 -17.91 -8.09 -13.56
N ILE A 339 -17.83 -7.76 -12.25
CA ILE A 339 -17.73 -8.75 -11.17
C ILE A 339 -19.10 -9.06 -10.59
N ASP A 340 -19.51 -10.33 -10.64
CA ASP A 340 -20.61 -10.84 -9.82
C ASP A 340 -20.14 -11.06 -8.37
N TYR A 341 -20.22 -10.00 -7.56
CA TYR A 341 -19.81 -10.03 -6.16
C TYR A 341 -20.65 -11.00 -5.31
N TRP A 342 -21.96 -11.10 -5.57
CA TRP A 342 -22.82 -11.99 -4.80
C TRP A 342 -22.62 -13.45 -5.20
N GLY A 343 -22.36 -13.73 -6.49
CA GLY A 343 -21.88 -15.03 -6.94
C GLY A 343 -20.59 -15.45 -6.25
N ARG A 344 -19.56 -14.59 -6.27
CA ARG A 344 -18.29 -14.84 -5.56
C ARG A 344 -18.46 -15.04 -4.06
N PHE A 345 -19.33 -14.26 -3.42
CA PHE A 345 -19.63 -14.39 -1.99
C PHE A 345 -20.26 -15.76 -1.67
N ARG A 346 -21.23 -16.21 -2.48
CA ARG A 346 -21.86 -17.53 -2.32
C ARG A 346 -20.87 -18.68 -2.50
N GLU A 347 -20.00 -18.59 -3.52
CA GLU A 347 -18.95 -19.59 -3.75
C GLU A 347 -17.94 -19.63 -2.59
N SER A 348 -17.57 -18.47 -2.04
CA SER A 348 -16.63 -18.38 -0.93
C SER A 348 -17.22 -18.83 0.41
N ALA A 349 -18.53 -18.77 0.60
CA ALA A 349 -19.21 -19.20 1.84
C ALA A 349 -19.07 -20.72 2.10
N LEU A 350 -18.62 -21.48 1.10
CA LEU A 350 -18.32 -22.92 1.20
C LEU A 350 -16.94 -23.22 1.81
N LEU A 351 -16.14 -22.19 2.14
CA LEU A 351 -14.79 -22.36 2.69
C LEU A 351 -14.71 -22.04 4.20
N PRO A 352 -13.95 -22.82 4.99
CA PRO A 352 -13.78 -22.59 6.42
C PRO A 352 -12.97 -21.32 6.67
N GLY A 353 -13.65 -20.24 7.09
CA GLY A 353 -13.03 -18.93 7.39
C GLY A 353 -13.72 -18.14 8.50
N VAL A 354 -14.64 -18.78 9.24
CA VAL A 354 -15.30 -18.19 10.41
C VAL A 354 -14.65 -18.77 11.66
N SER A 355 -13.79 -18.00 12.32
CA SER A 355 -13.09 -18.41 13.54
C SER A 355 -13.50 -17.60 14.78
N SER A 356 -14.37 -16.60 14.62
CA SER A 356 -14.76 -15.68 15.70
C SER A 356 -16.24 -15.27 15.62
N ILE A 357 -16.78 -14.75 16.74
CA ILE A 357 -18.12 -14.13 16.78
C ILE A 357 -18.22 -12.99 15.75
N SER A 358 -17.16 -12.19 15.63
CA SER A 358 -17.10 -11.10 14.65
C SER A 358 -17.27 -11.60 13.23
N ASP A 359 -16.59 -12.70 12.90
CA ASP A 359 -16.62 -13.29 11.57
C ASP A 359 -18.01 -13.85 11.27
N ALA A 360 -18.65 -14.52 12.23
CA ALA A 360 -19.99 -15.08 12.07
C ALA A 360 -21.04 -13.97 11.85
N ILE A 361 -20.97 -12.89 12.64
CA ILE A 361 -21.92 -11.78 12.56
C ILE A 361 -21.72 -10.97 11.28
N THR A 362 -20.48 -10.67 10.90
CA THR A 362 -20.19 -9.91 9.68
C THR A 362 -20.48 -10.72 8.41
N HIS A 363 -20.24 -12.04 8.42
CA HIS A 363 -20.70 -12.93 7.35
C HIS A 363 -22.23 -12.94 7.25
N SER A 364 -22.92 -13.10 8.38
CA SER A 364 -24.39 -13.06 8.43
C SER A 364 -24.93 -11.70 7.96
N CYS A 365 -24.22 -10.61 8.24
CA CYS A 365 -24.53 -9.28 7.75
C CYS A 365 -24.49 -9.20 6.22
N CYS A 366 -23.44 -9.74 5.59
CA CYS A 366 -23.37 -9.83 4.13
C CYS A 366 -24.47 -10.72 3.55
N LEU A 367 -24.75 -11.86 4.18
CA LEU A 367 -25.81 -12.78 3.76
C LEU A 367 -27.19 -12.12 3.82
N THR A 368 -27.53 -11.48 4.94
CA THR A 368 -28.79 -10.73 5.10
C THR A 368 -28.88 -9.58 4.09
N ALA A 369 -27.78 -8.87 3.82
CA ALA A 369 -27.78 -7.80 2.84
C ALA A 369 -28.03 -8.31 1.41
N MET A 370 -27.49 -9.48 1.07
CA MET A 370 -27.76 -10.15 -0.21
C MET A 370 -29.24 -10.57 -0.32
N ASP A 371 -29.76 -11.27 0.69
CA ASP A 371 -31.10 -11.87 0.66
C ASP A 371 -32.20 -10.81 0.65
N LEU A 372 -31.98 -9.69 1.34
CA LEU A 372 -32.93 -8.58 1.39
C LEU A 372 -32.76 -7.57 0.25
N GLY A 373 -31.75 -7.74 -0.62
CA GLY A 373 -31.42 -6.76 -1.65
C GLY A 373 -31.10 -5.38 -1.05
N ALA A 374 -30.38 -5.35 0.08
CA ALA A 374 -30.13 -4.13 0.83
C ALA A 374 -29.31 -3.12 0.02
N SER A 375 -29.73 -1.84 0.08
CA SER A 375 -29.05 -0.73 -0.60
C SER A 375 -27.65 -0.48 -0.02
N ALA A 376 -27.43 -0.77 1.27
CA ALA A 376 -26.14 -0.63 1.92
C ALA A 376 -26.01 -1.47 3.20
N ILE A 377 -24.77 -1.79 3.57
CA ILE A 377 -24.40 -2.23 4.92
C ILE A 377 -23.88 -1.02 5.70
N LEU A 378 -24.52 -0.69 6.82
CA LEU A 378 -24.11 0.41 7.70
C LEU A 378 -23.30 -0.15 8.88
N ALA A 379 -22.01 0.15 8.92
CA ALA A 379 -21.08 -0.33 9.93
C ALA A 379 -20.73 0.80 10.91
N ALA A 380 -21.35 0.77 12.09
CA ALA A 380 -20.94 1.65 13.19
C ALA A 380 -19.61 1.18 13.78
N THR A 381 -18.60 2.07 13.81
CA THR A 381 -17.24 1.65 14.19
C THR A 381 -16.40 2.76 14.81
N LYS A 382 -15.61 2.41 15.84
CA LYS A 382 -14.67 3.33 16.51
C LYS A 382 -13.28 3.27 15.88
N THR A 383 -12.75 2.07 15.67
CA THR A 383 -11.40 1.80 15.12
C THR A 383 -11.40 1.37 13.66
N GLY A 384 -12.58 1.24 13.05
CA GLY A 384 -12.75 0.74 11.68
C GLY A 384 -12.75 -0.78 11.55
N TYR A 385 -12.53 -1.53 12.64
CA TYR A 385 -12.46 -3.00 12.62
C TYR A 385 -13.68 -3.64 11.95
N THR A 386 -14.90 -3.30 12.38
CA THR A 386 -16.16 -3.81 11.80
C THR A 386 -16.21 -3.64 10.28
N ALA A 387 -15.91 -2.43 9.78
CA ALA A 387 -15.96 -2.13 8.35
C ALA A 387 -14.92 -2.95 7.56
N LYS A 388 -13.71 -3.14 8.11
CA LYS A 388 -12.65 -3.94 7.50
C LYS A 388 -12.99 -5.43 7.42
N VAL A 389 -13.58 -5.99 8.48
CA VAL A 389 -14.01 -7.40 8.47
C VAL A 389 -15.13 -7.62 7.44
N ILE A 390 -16.11 -6.70 7.34
CA ILE A 390 -17.15 -6.78 6.30
C ILE A 390 -16.55 -6.67 4.90
N SER A 391 -15.64 -5.71 4.70
CA SER A 391 -14.95 -5.47 3.43
C SER A 391 -14.30 -6.74 2.89
N ARG A 392 -13.74 -7.59 3.76
CA ARG A 392 -13.09 -8.86 3.42
C ARG A 392 -14.00 -9.83 2.64
N PHE A 393 -15.30 -9.80 2.91
CA PHE A 393 -16.29 -10.66 2.25
C PHE A 393 -16.74 -10.13 0.88
N ARG A 394 -16.28 -8.94 0.50
CA ARG A 394 -16.53 -8.31 -0.80
C ARG A 394 -18.03 -8.22 -1.17
N PRO A 395 -18.90 -7.68 -0.28
CA PRO A 395 -20.34 -7.61 -0.55
C PRO A 395 -20.66 -6.81 -1.83
N GLY A 396 -21.74 -7.22 -2.51
CA GLY A 396 -22.21 -6.55 -3.72
C GLY A 396 -22.71 -5.13 -3.47
N CYS A 397 -23.29 -4.86 -2.30
CA CYS A 397 -23.68 -3.51 -1.89
C CYS A 397 -22.51 -2.69 -1.28
N PRO A 398 -22.64 -1.36 -1.17
CA PRO A 398 -21.68 -0.48 -0.51
C PRO A 398 -21.61 -0.71 1.01
N ILE A 399 -20.45 -0.44 1.61
CA ILE A 399 -20.24 -0.47 3.06
C ILE A 399 -20.10 0.97 3.56
N ILE A 400 -21.00 1.44 4.40
CA ILE A 400 -20.98 2.79 4.96
C ILE A 400 -20.45 2.70 6.38
N ALA A 401 -19.23 3.18 6.60
CA ALA A 401 -18.61 3.12 7.91
C ALA A 401 -18.85 4.42 8.67
N VAL A 402 -19.70 4.37 9.69
CA VAL A 402 -20.00 5.55 10.52
C VAL A 402 -19.02 5.60 11.68
N CYS A 403 -18.14 6.60 11.64
CA CYS A 403 -16.94 6.73 12.46
C CYS A 403 -17.03 7.90 13.43
N GLN A 404 -16.40 7.79 14.60
CA GLN A 404 -16.41 8.84 15.64
C GLN A 404 -15.14 9.72 15.66
N SER A 405 -14.18 9.47 14.76
CA SER A 405 -12.95 10.25 14.69
C SER A 405 -12.49 10.42 13.25
N GLU A 406 -11.93 11.58 12.93
CA GLU A 406 -11.35 11.88 11.62
C GLU A 406 -10.21 10.93 11.25
N LYS A 407 -9.37 10.52 12.22
CA LYS A 407 -8.28 9.57 11.95
C LYS A 407 -8.79 8.22 11.47
N THR A 408 -9.79 7.62 12.14
CA THR A 408 -10.44 6.40 11.65
C THR A 408 -11.12 6.61 10.30
N ARG A 409 -11.76 7.78 10.10
CA ARG A 409 -12.43 8.12 8.83
C ARG A 409 -11.43 8.09 7.66
N ARG A 410 -10.28 8.74 7.82
CA ARG A 410 -9.18 8.71 6.84
C ARG A 410 -8.58 7.32 6.69
N GLN A 411 -8.32 6.60 7.78
CA GLN A 411 -7.75 5.24 7.71
C GLN A 411 -8.66 4.24 6.96
N LEU A 412 -9.98 4.41 7.00
CA LEU A 412 -10.90 3.58 6.24
C LEU A 412 -10.98 3.96 4.75
N ALA A 413 -10.42 5.09 4.33
CA ALA A 413 -10.47 5.53 2.94
C ALA A 413 -9.71 4.60 1.98
N ILE A 414 -8.77 3.79 2.49
CA ILE A 414 -8.06 2.76 1.72
C ILE A 414 -8.71 1.36 1.83
N SER A 415 -9.79 1.22 2.59
CA SER A 415 -10.49 -0.06 2.75
C SER A 415 -11.46 -0.28 1.59
N TRP A 416 -11.34 -1.44 0.92
CA TRP A 416 -12.16 -1.77 -0.24
C TRP A 416 -13.67 -1.66 0.05
N GLY A 417 -14.43 -1.02 -0.83
CA GLY A 417 -15.90 -0.91 -0.73
C GLY A 417 -16.42 -0.05 0.43
N VAL A 418 -15.53 0.50 1.26
CA VAL A 418 -15.90 1.30 2.44
C VAL A 418 -16.01 2.77 2.07
N HIS A 419 -17.10 3.41 2.51
CA HIS A 419 -17.36 4.84 2.43
C HIS A 419 -17.47 5.38 3.86
N PRO A 420 -16.41 6.01 4.38
CA PRO A 420 -16.38 6.42 5.77
C PRO A 420 -17.06 7.78 5.96
N LEU A 421 -18.04 7.82 6.86
CA LEU A 421 -18.77 9.01 7.28
C LEU A 421 -18.41 9.37 8.72
N LEU A 422 -18.43 10.66 9.06
CA LEU A 422 -18.20 11.10 10.43
C LEU A 422 -19.54 11.23 11.18
N THR A 423 -19.52 10.91 12.47
CA THR A 423 -20.62 11.15 13.37
C THR A 423 -20.13 11.64 14.73
N GLY A 424 -21.05 12.13 15.56
CA GLY A 424 -20.77 12.52 16.93
C GLY A 424 -20.65 11.31 17.87
N GLU A 425 -20.26 11.57 19.12
CA GLU A 425 -20.25 10.52 20.14
C GLU A 425 -21.67 10.05 20.48
N VAL A 426 -21.80 8.77 20.79
CA VAL A 426 -23.04 8.16 21.28
C VAL A 426 -22.79 7.28 22.48
N ASP A 427 -23.81 7.24 23.34
CA ASP A 427 -23.82 6.64 24.67
C ASP A 427 -24.75 5.43 24.79
N SER A 428 -25.59 5.16 23.78
CA SER A 428 -26.54 4.03 23.78
C SER A 428 -26.67 3.36 22.41
N THR A 429 -26.99 2.06 22.45
CA THR A 429 -27.10 1.22 21.25
C THR A 429 -28.22 1.69 20.32
N ASP A 430 -29.37 2.07 20.87
CA ASP A 430 -30.49 2.59 20.06
C ASP A 430 -30.12 3.90 19.36
N ARG A 431 -29.42 4.79 20.07
CA ARG A 431 -28.93 6.05 19.50
C ARG A 431 -27.87 5.82 18.44
N LEU A 432 -27.01 4.82 18.62
CA LEU A 432 -26.04 4.42 17.60
C LEU A 432 -26.75 4.02 16.30
N PHE A 433 -27.81 3.21 16.38
CA PHE A 433 -28.55 2.78 15.18
C PHE A 433 -29.31 3.91 14.50
N SER A 434 -30.06 4.71 15.26
CA SER A 434 -30.80 5.84 14.69
C SER A 434 -29.85 6.84 14.03
N MET A 435 -28.77 7.20 14.72
CA MET A 435 -27.77 8.14 14.21
C MET A 435 -27.03 7.60 12.99
N THR A 436 -26.72 6.30 12.94
CA THR A 436 -26.07 5.67 11.77
C THR A 436 -26.93 5.83 10.52
N VAL A 437 -28.24 5.61 10.64
CA VAL A 437 -29.20 5.74 9.53
C VAL A 437 -29.39 7.22 9.16
N ASP A 438 -29.52 8.10 10.16
CA ASP A 438 -29.69 9.53 9.93
C ASP A 438 -28.48 10.15 9.21
N VAL A 439 -27.25 9.75 9.58
CA VAL A 439 -26.02 10.21 8.90
C VAL A 439 -25.99 9.70 7.46
N ALA A 440 -26.24 8.41 7.24
CA ALA A 440 -26.27 7.85 5.89
C ALA A 440 -27.33 8.51 5.00
N ARG A 441 -28.49 8.86 5.56
CA ARG A 441 -29.55 9.60 4.85
C ARG A 441 -29.15 11.04 4.55
N LYS A 442 -28.56 11.76 5.50
CA LYS A 442 -28.11 13.16 5.32
C LYS A 442 -27.03 13.28 4.24
N GLU A 443 -26.14 12.31 4.17
CA GLU A 443 -25.09 12.21 3.14
C GLU A 443 -25.62 11.70 1.79
N GLY A 444 -26.93 11.43 1.67
CA GLY A 444 -27.58 11.00 0.43
C GLY A 444 -27.23 9.59 -0.02
N VAL A 445 -26.66 8.77 0.87
CA VAL A 445 -26.18 7.42 0.53
C VAL A 445 -27.31 6.39 0.59
N VAL A 446 -28.34 6.66 1.38
CA VAL A 446 -29.58 5.87 1.46
C VAL A 446 -30.81 6.77 1.48
N GLN A 447 -31.94 6.28 0.97
CA GLN A 447 -33.21 7.00 0.84
C GLN A 447 -34.33 6.34 1.64
N PRO A 448 -35.37 7.10 2.06
CA PRO A 448 -36.54 6.53 2.71
C PRO A 448 -37.17 5.38 1.90
N GLY A 449 -37.51 4.28 2.58
CA GLY A 449 -38.07 3.09 1.94
C GLY A 449 -37.04 2.08 1.43
N GLU A 450 -35.75 2.42 1.42
CA GLU A 450 -34.69 1.44 1.13
C GLU A 450 -34.42 0.53 2.33
N THR A 451 -33.98 -0.71 2.05
CA THR A 451 -33.57 -1.65 3.11
C THR A 451 -32.08 -1.53 3.38
N VAL A 452 -31.71 -1.45 4.66
CA VAL A 452 -30.32 -1.42 5.11
C VAL A 452 -30.06 -2.50 6.15
N VAL A 453 -28.82 -2.99 6.20
CA VAL A 453 -28.34 -3.88 7.26
C VAL A 453 -27.31 -3.14 8.09
N ILE A 454 -27.56 -3.02 9.38
CA ILE A 454 -26.74 -2.31 10.33
C ILE A 454 -25.98 -3.30 11.21
N THR A 455 -24.69 -3.05 11.45
CA THR A 455 -23.88 -3.86 12.36
C THR A 455 -22.94 -3.02 13.19
N ALA A 456 -22.68 -3.48 14.42
CA ALA A 456 -21.90 -2.77 15.41
C ALA A 456 -21.25 -3.73 16.42
N GLY A 457 -20.32 -3.21 17.21
CA GLY A 457 -19.81 -3.84 18.41
C GLY A 457 -20.43 -3.24 19.67
N VAL A 458 -21.02 -4.08 20.52
CA VAL A 458 -21.56 -3.67 21.83
C VAL A 458 -20.88 -4.43 22.98
N PRO A 459 -20.65 -3.82 24.16
CA PRO A 459 -21.04 -2.46 24.56
C PRO A 459 -20.26 -1.36 23.84
N ILE A 460 -20.93 -0.22 23.61
CA ILE A 460 -20.35 0.94 22.92
C ILE A 460 -19.09 1.42 23.64
N GLY A 461 -18.09 1.85 22.88
CA GLY A 461 -16.84 2.39 23.40
C GLY A 461 -15.73 1.35 23.59
N LYS A 462 -16.06 0.05 23.65
CA LYS A 462 -15.08 -1.04 23.59
C LYS A 462 -14.78 -1.43 22.14
N SER A 463 -13.50 -1.53 21.81
CA SER A 463 -13.04 -1.91 20.47
C SER A 463 -12.79 -3.42 20.38
N GLY A 464 -12.82 -3.98 19.18
CA GLY A 464 -12.29 -5.32 18.89
C GLY A 464 -13.32 -6.43 18.68
N THR A 465 -14.62 -6.16 18.83
CA THR A 465 -15.67 -7.16 18.57
C THR A 465 -16.81 -6.56 17.78
N THR A 466 -17.31 -7.29 16.77
CA THR A 466 -18.61 -7.04 16.13
C THR A 466 -19.55 -8.16 16.55
N ASN A 467 -20.70 -7.85 17.14
CA ASN A 467 -21.57 -8.87 17.75
C ASN A 467 -23.06 -8.61 17.59
N LEU A 468 -23.45 -7.60 16.80
CA LEU A 468 -24.84 -7.23 16.58
C LEU A 468 -25.13 -7.01 15.09
N ILE A 469 -26.28 -7.52 14.64
CA ILE A 469 -26.86 -7.29 13.32
C ILE A 469 -28.32 -6.82 13.47
N LYS A 470 -28.73 -5.82 12.69
CA LYS A 470 -30.12 -5.34 12.58
C LYS A 470 -30.44 -5.05 11.12
N ALA A 471 -31.54 -5.59 10.60
CA ALA A 471 -32.10 -5.15 9.32
C ALA A 471 -33.24 -4.15 9.59
N GLN A 472 -33.34 -3.10 8.80
CA GLN A 472 -34.47 -2.17 8.86
C GLN A 472 -34.69 -1.45 7.52
N VAL A 473 -35.89 -0.91 7.36
CA VAL A 473 -36.21 0.07 6.30
C VAL A 473 -35.85 1.47 6.82
N VAL A 474 -35.27 2.31 5.95
CA VAL A 474 -34.85 3.70 6.25
C VAL A 474 -36.03 4.64 6.47
#